data_AF-A0A1Q3DZS4-F1
#
_entry.id   AF-A0A1Q3DZS4-F1
#
_cell.length_a   1.000
_cell.length_b   1.000
_cell.length_c   1.000
_cell.angle_alpha   90.00
_cell.angle_beta   90.00
_cell.angle_gamma   90.00
#
_symmetry.space_group_name_H-M   'P 1'
#
loop_
_entity.id
_entity.type
_entity.pdbx_description
1 polymer ?
#
loop_
_entity_poly.entity_id
_entity_poly.type
_entity_poly.pdbx_seq_one_letter_code
_entity_poly.pdbx_strand_id
1 'polypeptide(L)'
;MVFLSNEPSLWRLLPILDWLATAVFTSFPLSLDQVVYQRSSLINYGLYDLAWSEVHENHVLTASGDGSIRLWDVMLDNLAIAAWQEHTKEVFSVDWSNIQKDTFVSSSWDGTVKVWKPDRPRSILTLQAHQSCVYQALFSPHQPDLISTCSTDGTLKIFDLRSPAYATGPGTNSFTNPLSAAVLTIPASASEVLTLDWNKYRPMVLASGSVDRMVKVWDCRMVKLGDSQVGGVCESSLPGHEYAVRKLQWSPHHADLLATASYDMTCRIWNTTPMGPQPPLRYIHDAHTEFVVGSD
;
A
#
# COMPACT_ATOMS: atom_id res chain seq x y z
N MET A 1 -2.46 -12.91 -6.68
CA MET A 1 -3.40 -13.74 -5.89
C MET A 1 -2.59 -14.78 -5.14
N VAL A 2 -2.53 -14.76 -3.79
CA VAL A 2 -1.72 -15.74 -3.04
C VAL A 2 -2.44 -16.22 -1.78
N PHE A 3 -3.27 -17.28 -1.78
CA PHE A 3 -3.84 -17.87 -0.54
C PHE A 3 -3.12 -19.14 -0.09
N LEU A 4 -2.94 -19.26 1.24
CA LEU A 4 -2.31 -20.35 1.99
C LEU A 4 -3.12 -21.66 1.93
N SER A 5 -2.41 -22.79 2.03
CA SER A 5 -2.92 -24.17 2.06
C SER A 5 -3.04 -24.71 3.49
N ASN A 6 -4.01 -25.61 3.71
CA ASN A 6 -4.37 -26.22 4.99
C ASN A 6 -3.69 -27.58 5.27
N GLU A 7 -2.62 -27.96 4.56
CA GLU A 7 -1.93 -29.25 4.78
C GLU A 7 -0.64 -29.14 5.62
N PRO A 8 -0.60 -29.72 6.85
CA PRO A 8 0.55 -29.60 7.76
C PRO A 8 1.76 -30.47 7.41
N SER A 9 1.69 -31.32 6.39
CA SER A 9 2.70 -32.36 6.13
C SER A 9 3.91 -31.89 5.29
N LEU A 10 3.88 -30.68 4.73
CA LEU A 10 4.94 -30.16 3.85
C LEU A 10 6.00 -29.29 4.56
N TRP A 11 5.87 -29.03 5.86
CA TRP A 11 6.67 -28.00 6.57
C TRP A 11 7.87 -28.52 7.37
N ARG A 12 8.55 -29.58 6.91
CA ARG A 12 9.81 -29.98 7.57
C ARG A 12 11.02 -29.28 6.96
N LEU A 13 11.46 -28.28 7.74
CA LEU A 13 12.79 -27.66 7.77
C LEU A 13 13.07 -26.66 6.66
N LEU A 14 13.01 -25.36 6.98
CA LEU A 14 14.04 -24.34 6.71
C LEU A 14 13.68 -23.03 7.47
N PRO A 15 14.67 -22.29 8.01
CA PRO A 15 14.46 -21.21 8.98
C PRO A 15 13.96 -19.91 8.34
N ILE A 16 13.00 -19.26 9.01
CA ILE A 16 12.62 -17.82 8.98
C ILE A 16 13.05 -17.08 7.71
N LEU A 17 12.25 -17.21 6.65
CA LEU A 17 12.25 -16.31 5.49
C LEU A 17 10.79 -16.10 5.08
N ASP A 18 10.39 -14.83 5.01
CA ASP A 18 9.06 -14.33 4.72
C ASP A 18 8.44 -14.92 3.45
N TRP A 19 7.21 -15.44 3.56
CA TRP A 19 6.37 -15.77 2.41
C TRP A 19 5.06 -14.97 2.51
N LEU A 20 4.70 -14.29 1.43
CA LEU A 20 3.46 -13.52 1.31
C LEU A 20 2.26 -14.43 1.00
N ALA A 21 1.12 -14.09 1.60
CA ALA A 21 -0.21 -14.56 1.24
C ALA A 21 -1.20 -13.37 1.17
N THR A 22 -1.49 -12.88 -0.03
CA THR A 22 -2.32 -11.68 -0.29
C THR A 22 -3.82 -12.00 -0.43
N ALA A 23 -4.62 -11.99 0.66
CA ALA A 23 -6.07 -12.39 0.72
C ALA A 23 -6.92 -11.71 -0.32
N VAL A 24 -7.36 -12.47 -1.33
CA VAL A 24 -8.37 -12.03 -2.30
C VAL A 24 -9.73 -12.56 -1.81
N PHE A 25 -10.60 -11.67 -1.33
CA PHE A 25 -11.98 -12.01 -1.05
C PHE A 25 -12.85 -11.54 -2.22
N THR A 26 -13.17 -12.44 -3.16
CA THR A 26 -14.24 -12.16 -4.11
C THR A 26 -15.59 -12.57 -3.51
N SER A 27 -16.58 -11.69 -3.61
CA SER A 27 -17.97 -11.93 -3.21
C SER A 27 -18.74 -12.71 -4.28
N PHE A 28 -18.25 -13.88 -4.70
CA PHE A 28 -18.99 -14.82 -5.54
C PHE A 28 -18.68 -16.27 -5.14
N PRO A 29 -19.64 -17.20 -5.20
CA PRO A 29 -19.37 -18.60 -4.92
C PRO A 29 -18.62 -19.21 -6.11
N LEU A 30 -17.32 -18.97 -6.20
CA LEU A 30 -16.46 -19.73 -7.10
C LEU A 30 -16.20 -21.08 -6.43
N SER A 31 -16.68 -22.15 -7.06
CA SER A 31 -16.33 -23.52 -6.71
C SER A 31 -14.81 -23.66 -6.60
N LEU A 32 -14.33 -24.30 -5.53
CA LEU A 32 -12.90 -24.51 -5.23
C LEU A 32 -12.09 -25.23 -6.34
N ASP A 33 -12.72 -25.72 -7.40
CA ASP A 33 -12.14 -26.62 -8.40
C ASP A 33 -11.38 -25.94 -9.57
N GLN A 34 -11.12 -24.64 -9.52
CA GLN A 34 -10.35 -23.94 -10.58
C GLN A 34 -9.14 -23.17 -10.04
N VAL A 35 -8.39 -23.75 -9.12
CA VAL A 35 -7.07 -23.21 -8.73
C VAL A 35 -6.00 -23.82 -9.64
N VAL A 36 -5.55 -23.06 -10.64
CA VAL A 36 -4.39 -23.43 -11.47
C VAL A 36 -3.13 -22.90 -10.78
N TYR A 37 -2.35 -23.81 -10.19
CA TYR A 37 -1.01 -23.51 -9.69
C TYR A 37 -0.03 -23.46 -10.85
N GLN A 38 0.52 -22.29 -11.16
CA GLN A 38 1.59 -22.15 -12.14
C GLN A 38 2.83 -21.54 -11.49
N ARG A 39 3.83 -22.38 -11.23
CA ARG A 39 5.14 -21.96 -10.71
C ARG A 39 5.99 -21.47 -11.88
N SER A 40 6.19 -20.17 -12.02
CA SER A 40 7.21 -19.65 -12.94
C SER A 40 8.55 -19.56 -12.21
N SER A 41 9.56 -20.25 -12.74
CA SER A 41 10.91 -20.38 -12.16
C SER A 41 11.85 -19.22 -12.52
N LEU A 42 11.30 -18.03 -12.78
CA LEU A 42 12.04 -16.94 -13.43
C LEU A 42 12.59 -15.89 -12.47
N ILE A 43 12.11 -15.86 -11.22
CA ILE A 43 12.44 -14.83 -10.24
C ILE A 43 12.95 -15.51 -8.97
N ASN A 44 14.23 -15.30 -8.66
CA ASN A 44 14.89 -15.84 -7.46
C ASN A 44 14.69 -14.97 -6.20
N TYR A 45 13.84 -13.94 -6.29
CA TYR A 45 13.61 -12.95 -5.23
C TYR A 45 12.12 -12.90 -4.87
N GLY A 46 11.82 -12.55 -3.62
CA GLY A 46 10.44 -12.41 -3.15
C GLY A 46 9.70 -11.32 -3.92
N LEU A 47 8.43 -11.58 -4.28
CA LEU A 47 7.52 -10.58 -4.82
C LEU A 47 6.70 -9.99 -3.67
N TYR A 48 6.69 -8.67 -3.52
CA TYR A 48 6.07 -8.00 -2.39
C TYR A 48 4.65 -7.50 -2.63
N ASP A 49 4.36 -7.08 -3.85
CA ASP A 49 3.08 -6.49 -4.22
C ASP A 49 2.82 -6.65 -5.72
N LEU A 50 1.56 -6.47 -6.13
CA LEU A 50 1.16 -6.48 -7.52
C LEU A 50 0.03 -5.48 -7.78
N ALA A 51 -0.04 -4.97 -9.01
CA ALA A 51 -1.11 -4.08 -9.44
C ALA A 51 -1.53 -4.40 -10.87
N TRP A 52 -2.82 -4.49 -11.13
CA TRP A 52 -3.35 -4.67 -12.48
C TRP A 52 -3.26 -3.36 -13.26
N SER A 53 -3.02 -3.47 -14.56
CA SER A 53 -3.02 -2.31 -15.44
C SER A 53 -4.44 -1.81 -15.67
N GLU A 54 -4.61 -0.50 -15.50
CA GLU A 54 -5.88 0.18 -15.82
C GLU A 54 -6.05 0.46 -17.32
N VAL A 55 -5.03 0.15 -18.14
CA VAL A 55 -5.05 0.30 -19.60
C VAL A 55 -5.30 -1.02 -20.31
N HIS A 56 -4.81 -2.13 -19.75
CA HIS A 56 -4.81 -3.43 -20.41
C HIS A 56 -5.13 -4.55 -19.42
N GLU A 57 -6.22 -5.27 -19.66
CA GLU A 57 -6.79 -6.26 -18.73
C GLU A 57 -5.85 -7.42 -18.39
N ASN A 58 -4.93 -7.78 -19.30
CA ASN A 58 -4.01 -8.90 -19.09
C ASN A 58 -2.66 -8.46 -18.51
N HIS A 59 -2.46 -7.16 -18.28
CA HIS A 59 -1.19 -6.64 -17.80
C HIS A 59 -1.17 -6.53 -16.28
N VAL A 60 -0.11 -7.04 -15.66
CA VAL A 60 0.11 -6.97 -14.21
C VAL A 60 1.53 -6.51 -13.89
N LEU A 61 1.65 -5.54 -12.97
CA LEU A 61 2.91 -5.13 -12.36
C LEU A 61 3.23 -6.01 -11.16
N THR A 62 4.51 -6.28 -10.95
CA THR A 62 5.01 -6.94 -9.74
C THR A 62 6.16 -6.14 -9.14
N ALA A 63 6.12 -5.93 -7.83
CA ALA A 63 7.20 -5.39 -7.02
C ALA A 63 8.09 -6.52 -6.49
N SER A 64 9.40 -6.38 -6.58
CA SER A 64 10.36 -7.44 -6.26
C SER A 64 11.43 -7.00 -5.27
N GLY A 65 11.93 -7.95 -4.48
CA GLY A 65 13.00 -7.74 -3.50
C GLY A 65 14.38 -7.44 -4.08
N ASP A 66 14.60 -7.68 -5.38
CA ASP A 66 15.81 -7.23 -6.07
C ASP A 66 15.80 -5.74 -6.43
N GLY A 67 14.75 -5.00 -6.06
CA GLY A 67 14.59 -3.59 -6.44
C GLY A 67 14.00 -3.39 -7.83
N SER A 68 13.63 -4.48 -8.52
CA SER A 68 12.98 -4.40 -9.83
C SER A 68 11.46 -4.25 -9.72
N ILE A 69 10.90 -3.61 -10.74
CA ILE A 69 9.48 -3.68 -11.06
C ILE A 69 9.40 -4.35 -12.42
N ARG A 70 8.52 -5.33 -12.58
CA ARG A 70 8.31 -6.05 -13.84
C ARG A 70 6.85 -5.95 -14.25
N LEU A 71 6.62 -5.79 -15.55
CA LEU A 71 5.31 -5.84 -16.18
C LEU A 71 5.18 -7.18 -16.92
N TRP A 72 4.06 -7.85 -16.73
CA TRP A 72 3.77 -9.15 -17.30
C TRP A 72 2.47 -9.07 -18.11
N ASP A 73 2.40 -9.85 -19.18
CA ASP A 73 1.13 -10.19 -19.82
C ASP A 73 0.78 -11.62 -19.41
N VAL A 74 -0.36 -11.80 -18.73
CA VAL A 74 -0.80 -13.12 -18.25
C VAL A 74 -1.13 -14.09 -19.39
N MET A 75 -1.27 -13.58 -20.62
CA MET A 75 -1.50 -14.40 -21.82
C MET A 75 -0.18 -14.86 -22.47
N LEU A 76 0.96 -14.32 -22.06
CA LEU A 76 2.27 -14.70 -22.59
C LEU A 76 3.01 -15.60 -21.60
N ASP A 77 3.59 -16.67 -22.12
CA ASP A 77 4.36 -17.59 -21.30
C ASP A 77 5.69 -16.95 -20.87
N ASN A 78 5.86 -16.83 -19.54
CA ASN A 78 7.17 -16.82 -18.88
C ASN A 78 8.15 -15.71 -19.30
N LEU A 79 7.65 -14.56 -19.77
CA LEU A 79 8.48 -13.41 -20.12
C LEU A 79 7.84 -12.11 -19.62
N ALA A 80 8.62 -11.30 -18.90
CA ALA A 80 8.23 -9.94 -18.59
C ALA A 80 8.27 -9.10 -19.87
N ILE A 81 7.20 -8.36 -20.14
CA ILE A 81 7.10 -7.47 -21.30
C ILE A 81 7.85 -6.15 -21.09
N ALA A 82 8.07 -5.76 -19.83
CA ALA A 82 8.93 -4.66 -19.45
C ALA A 82 9.52 -4.88 -18.05
N ALA A 83 10.68 -4.25 -17.79
CA ALA A 83 11.33 -4.26 -16.48
C ALA A 83 12.01 -2.92 -16.19
N TRP A 84 11.86 -2.44 -14.97
CA TRP A 84 12.49 -1.22 -14.47
C TRP A 84 13.34 -1.53 -13.24
N GLN A 85 14.58 -1.07 -13.26
CA GLN A 85 15.54 -1.25 -12.17
C GLN A 85 16.17 0.10 -11.85
N GLU A 86 15.49 0.90 -11.04
CA GLU A 86 16.07 2.15 -10.51
C GLU A 86 16.10 2.19 -8.98
N HIS A 87 15.24 1.42 -8.31
CA HIS A 87 15.31 1.32 -6.86
C HIS A 87 16.58 0.58 -6.45
N THR A 88 17.19 1.06 -5.37
CA THR A 88 18.47 0.53 -4.87
C THR A 88 18.28 -0.55 -3.80
N LYS A 89 17.04 -0.77 -3.38
CA LYS A 89 16.58 -1.74 -2.39
C LYS A 89 15.22 -2.31 -2.81
N GLU A 90 14.70 -3.23 -2.00
CA GLU A 90 13.42 -3.90 -2.18
C GLU A 90 12.31 -2.92 -2.56
N VAL A 91 11.52 -3.26 -3.59
CA VAL A 91 10.28 -2.56 -3.92
C VAL A 91 9.16 -3.25 -3.15
N PHE A 92 8.46 -2.50 -2.30
CA PHE A 92 7.50 -3.07 -1.37
C PHE A 92 6.05 -2.88 -1.81
N SER A 93 5.77 -1.85 -2.60
CA SER A 93 4.43 -1.62 -3.13
C SER A 93 4.49 -1.05 -4.55
N VAL A 94 3.49 -1.43 -5.34
CA VAL A 94 3.18 -0.85 -6.65
C VAL A 94 1.70 -0.54 -6.72
N ASP A 95 1.33 0.60 -7.28
CA ASP A 95 -0.06 1.00 -7.44
C ASP A 95 -0.27 1.66 -8.80
N TRP A 96 -1.32 1.25 -9.51
CA TRP A 96 -1.66 1.77 -10.83
C TRP A 96 -2.76 2.82 -10.68
N SER A 97 -2.58 4.00 -11.26
CA SER A 97 -3.56 5.07 -11.09
C SER A 97 -4.88 4.73 -11.80
N ASN A 98 -5.98 4.77 -11.06
CA ASN A 98 -7.33 4.54 -11.58
C ASN A 98 -7.91 5.75 -12.31
N ILE A 99 -7.39 6.96 -12.06
CA ILE A 99 -7.78 8.20 -12.75
C ILE A 99 -6.85 8.44 -13.95
N GLN A 100 -5.55 8.54 -13.70
CA GLN A 100 -4.55 8.72 -14.75
C GLN A 100 -4.03 7.35 -15.18
N LYS A 101 -4.83 6.65 -15.98
CA LYS A 101 -4.59 5.24 -16.34
C LYS A 101 -3.23 4.97 -16.99
N ASP A 102 -2.49 5.98 -17.46
CA ASP A 102 -1.17 5.80 -18.07
C ASP A 102 0.02 5.90 -17.08
N THR A 103 -0.23 5.98 -15.77
CA THR A 103 0.81 6.08 -14.74
C THR A 103 0.67 5.02 -13.65
N PHE A 104 1.81 4.64 -13.09
CA PHE A 104 1.90 3.83 -11.87
C PHE A 104 2.97 4.39 -10.93
N VAL A 105 2.89 4.01 -9.66
CA VAL A 105 3.83 4.40 -8.61
C VAL A 105 4.44 3.16 -7.98
N SER A 106 5.66 3.30 -7.47
CA SER A 106 6.31 2.31 -6.65
C SER A 106 6.93 2.92 -5.40
N SER A 107 6.95 2.16 -4.30
CA SER A 107 7.67 2.52 -3.07
C SER A 107 8.74 1.50 -2.73
N SER A 108 9.84 1.98 -2.14
CA SER A 108 10.98 1.13 -1.79
C SER A 108 11.53 1.41 -0.40
N TRP A 109 12.25 0.42 0.11
CA TRP A 109 13.08 0.52 1.31
C TRP A 109 14.27 1.47 1.16
N ASP A 110 14.54 1.98 -0.05
CA ASP A 110 15.52 3.05 -0.29
C ASP A 110 15.03 4.45 0.13
N GLY A 111 13.81 4.57 0.66
CA GLY A 111 13.23 5.83 1.12
C GLY A 111 12.54 6.63 0.02
N THR A 112 12.60 6.14 -1.22
CA THR A 112 12.06 6.84 -2.38
C THR A 112 10.74 6.25 -2.85
N VAL A 113 9.95 7.11 -3.48
CA VAL A 113 8.77 6.74 -4.24
C VAL A 113 8.99 7.20 -5.67
N LYS A 114 8.78 6.33 -6.64
CA LYS A 114 8.99 6.63 -8.06
C LYS A 114 7.67 6.59 -8.81
N VAL A 115 7.46 7.56 -9.69
CA VAL A 115 6.33 7.60 -10.60
C VAL A 115 6.80 7.22 -11.98
N TRP A 116 6.01 6.40 -12.67
CA TRP A 116 6.39 5.75 -13.90
C TRP A 116 5.31 5.92 -14.97
N LYS A 117 5.73 5.78 -16.22
CA LYS A 117 4.84 5.44 -17.33
C LYS A 117 5.35 4.17 -17.99
N PRO A 118 4.47 3.24 -18.39
CA PRO A 118 4.89 1.97 -18.97
C PRO A 118 5.57 2.11 -20.33
N ASP A 119 5.34 3.23 -21.04
CA ASP A 119 5.95 3.55 -22.34
C ASP A 119 7.38 4.11 -22.23
N ARG A 120 7.91 4.31 -21.01
CA ARG A 120 9.23 4.88 -20.77
C ARG A 120 10.16 3.89 -20.06
N PRO A 121 11.46 3.85 -20.43
CA PRO A 121 12.42 2.97 -19.78
C PRO A 121 12.88 3.46 -18.39
N ARG A 122 12.50 4.68 -17.97
CA ARG A 122 12.93 5.32 -16.73
C ARG A 122 11.75 6.00 -16.02
N SER A 123 11.89 6.20 -14.71
CA SER A 123 10.90 6.92 -13.92
C SER A 123 10.75 8.36 -14.42
N ILE A 124 9.51 8.86 -14.40
CA ILE A 124 9.23 10.26 -14.78
C ILE A 124 9.50 11.21 -13.61
N LEU A 125 9.43 10.70 -12.38
CA LEU A 125 9.65 11.47 -11.16
C LEU A 125 10.15 10.55 -10.04
N THR A 126 11.07 11.06 -9.22
CA THR A 126 11.49 10.41 -7.97
C THR A 126 11.20 11.35 -6.80
N LEU A 127 10.34 10.92 -5.89
CA LEU A 127 10.00 11.57 -4.63
C LEU A 127 10.95 11.06 -3.54
N GLN A 128 11.64 11.97 -2.87
CA GLN A 128 12.39 11.66 -1.65
C GLN A 128 11.41 11.65 -0.47
N ALA A 129 10.60 10.60 -0.39
CA ALA A 129 9.41 10.57 0.45
C ALA A 129 9.76 10.53 1.94
N HIS A 130 10.66 9.62 2.33
CA HIS A 130 11.05 9.38 3.71
C HIS A 130 12.56 9.13 3.82
N GLN A 131 13.14 9.40 4.99
CA GLN A 131 14.53 9.03 5.29
C GLN A 131 14.67 7.55 5.70
N SER A 132 13.55 6.83 5.80
CA SER A 132 13.44 5.42 6.21
C SER A 132 12.64 4.63 5.19
N CYS A 133 12.49 3.32 5.37
CA CYS A 133 11.80 2.45 4.43
C CYS A 133 10.36 2.92 4.17
N VAL A 134 9.92 2.90 2.90
CA VAL A 134 8.55 3.23 2.51
C VAL A 134 7.79 1.94 2.24
N TYR A 135 6.77 1.66 3.04
CA TYR A 135 6.00 0.42 2.92
C TYR A 135 4.94 0.48 1.84
N GLN A 136 4.27 1.63 1.68
CA GLN A 136 3.21 1.76 0.69
C GLN A 136 3.23 3.16 0.07
N ALA A 137 2.94 3.22 -1.23
CA ALA A 137 2.60 4.44 -1.94
C ALA A 137 1.35 4.19 -2.78
N LEU A 138 0.36 5.06 -2.68
CA LEU A 138 -0.93 4.92 -3.37
C LEU A 138 -1.33 6.23 -4.05
N PHE A 139 -1.88 6.13 -5.25
CA PHE A 139 -2.62 7.24 -5.86
C PHE A 139 -3.91 7.49 -5.09
N SER A 140 -4.31 8.75 -5.03
CA SER A 140 -5.64 9.10 -4.55
C SER A 140 -6.68 8.68 -5.60
N PRO A 141 -7.76 7.98 -5.21
CA PRO A 141 -8.86 7.65 -6.10
C PRO A 141 -9.75 8.86 -6.43
N HIS A 142 -9.44 10.04 -5.88
CA HIS A 142 -10.20 11.29 -6.07
C HIS A 142 -9.41 12.38 -6.79
N GLN A 143 -8.08 12.36 -6.73
CA GLN A 143 -7.21 13.38 -7.33
C GLN A 143 -6.01 12.71 -8.01
N PRO A 144 -5.85 12.87 -9.34
CA PRO A 144 -4.82 12.15 -10.10
C PRO A 144 -3.40 12.51 -9.69
N ASP A 145 -3.20 13.75 -9.20
CA ASP A 145 -1.89 14.27 -8.84
C ASP A 145 -1.53 14.07 -7.37
N LEU A 146 -2.34 13.35 -6.59
CA LEU A 146 -2.04 13.08 -5.19
C LEU A 146 -1.54 11.66 -4.97
N ILE A 147 -0.44 11.56 -4.22
CA ILE A 147 0.13 10.29 -3.75
C ILE A 147 0.23 10.33 -2.22
N SER A 148 -0.26 9.28 -1.55
CA SER A 148 -0.04 9.06 -0.12
C SER A 148 1.03 8.01 0.12
N THR A 149 1.86 8.19 1.14
CA THR A 149 2.93 7.25 1.51
C THR A 149 2.96 6.98 3.00
N CYS A 150 3.39 5.78 3.41
CA CYS A 150 3.67 5.46 4.81
C CYS A 150 5.05 4.81 4.99
N SER A 151 5.60 4.95 6.19
CA SER A 151 6.98 4.56 6.45
C SER A 151 7.21 4.01 7.86
N THR A 152 8.34 3.31 8.00
CA THR A 152 8.99 2.97 9.27
C THR A 152 9.17 4.17 10.19
N ASP A 153 9.29 5.39 9.67
CA ASP A 153 9.45 6.61 10.48
C ASP A 153 8.18 7.01 11.27
N GLY A 154 7.10 6.25 11.13
CA GLY A 154 5.82 6.45 11.83
C GLY A 154 4.96 7.56 11.23
N THR A 155 5.39 8.14 10.11
CA THR A 155 4.66 9.19 9.42
C THR A 155 3.92 8.67 8.19
N LEU A 156 2.80 9.33 7.92
CA LEU A 156 2.17 9.34 6.62
C LEU A 156 2.46 10.67 5.94
N LYS A 157 2.69 10.65 4.64
CA LYS A 157 2.84 11.87 3.84
C LYS A 157 1.91 11.89 2.64
N ILE A 158 1.52 13.08 2.22
CA ILE A 158 0.79 13.32 0.98
C ILE A 158 1.61 14.26 0.10
N PHE A 159 1.80 13.86 -1.15
CA PHE A 159 2.51 14.62 -2.18
C PHE A 159 1.53 15.09 -3.24
N ASP A 160 1.69 16.33 -3.70
CA ASP A 160 1.02 16.87 -4.89
C ASP A 160 2.04 16.97 -6.03
N LEU A 161 1.84 16.18 -7.08
CA LEU A 161 2.74 16.07 -8.23
C LEU A 161 2.80 17.35 -9.07
N ARG A 162 1.86 18.28 -8.90
CA ARG A 162 1.84 19.58 -9.58
C ARG A 162 2.71 20.62 -8.89
N SER A 163 3.05 20.40 -7.62
CA SER A 163 3.79 21.37 -6.80
C SER A 163 5.28 21.07 -6.86
N PRO A 164 6.09 21.83 -7.64
CA PRO A 164 7.53 21.65 -7.60
C PRO A 164 8.03 22.17 -6.26
N ALA A 165 8.62 21.29 -5.46
CA ALA A 165 9.33 21.74 -4.28
C ALA A 165 10.83 21.85 -4.61
N TYR A 166 11.39 23.00 -4.27
CA TYR A 166 12.80 23.32 -4.42
C TYR A 166 13.39 23.37 -3.01
N ALA A 167 14.63 22.89 -2.84
CA ALA A 167 15.34 23.08 -1.58
C ALA A 167 15.47 24.59 -1.27
N THR A 168 14.94 25.03 -0.13
CA THR A 168 15.15 26.39 0.39
C THR A 168 16.07 26.33 1.60
N GLY A 169 17.33 26.75 1.44
CA GLY A 169 18.29 26.87 2.54
C GLY A 169 19.49 27.76 2.20
N PRO A 170 20.18 28.35 3.19
CA PRO A 170 21.43 29.08 2.95
C PRO A 170 22.49 28.13 2.36
N GLY A 171 22.92 28.37 1.12
CA GLY A 171 23.93 27.57 0.43
C GLY A 171 23.41 26.53 -0.57
N THR A 172 22.08 26.40 -0.77
CA THR A 172 21.52 25.51 -1.79
C THR A 172 21.27 26.26 -3.09
N ASN A 173 21.99 25.91 -4.17
CA ASN A 173 21.69 26.42 -5.51
C ASN A 173 20.40 25.75 -6.01
N SER A 174 19.33 26.52 -6.25
CA SER A 174 18.00 26.05 -6.71
C SER A 174 17.97 25.38 -8.10
N PHE A 175 19.11 24.91 -8.62
CA PHE A 175 19.28 24.29 -9.94
C PHE A 175 19.57 22.78 -9.89
N THR A 176 19.71 22.16 -8.72
CA THR A 176 19.99 20.72 -8.61
C THR A 176 18.77 19.98 -8.05
N ASN A 177 17.95 19.45 -8.96
CA ASN A 177 16.77 18.58 -8.77
C ASN A 177 15.66 19.12 -7.83
N PRO A 178 14.39 19.20 -8.30
CA PRO A 178 13.28 19.48 -7.39
C PRO A 178 13.18 18.38 -6.32
N LEU A 179 13.27 18.76 -5.05
CA LEU A 179 12.92 17.88 -3.93
C LEU A 179 11.40 17.94 -3.81
N SER A 180 10.67 16.88 -4.15
CA SER A 180 9.23 16.87 -3.90
C SER A 180 8.97 16.80 -2.40
N ALA A 181 8.68 17.95 -1.78
CA ALA A 181 8.26 18.06 -0.39
C ALA A 181 6.81 17.59 -0.26
N ALA A 182 6.52 16.90 0.85
CA ALA A 182 5.15 16.54 1.15
C ALA A 182 4.32 17.80 1.45
N VAL A 183 3.13 17.89 0.86
CA VAL A 183 2.16 18.95 1.13
C VAL A 183 1.52 18.74 2.50
N LEU A 184 1.47 17.50 2.98
CA LEU A 184 1.05 17.16 4.34
C LEU A 184 1.93 16.04 4.89
N THR A 185 2.34 16.17 6.16
CA THR A 185 3.00 15.11 6.93
C THR A 185 2.20 14.90 8.22
N ILE A 186 1.74 13.66 8.45
CA ILE A 186 0.96 13.27 9.62
C ILE A 186 1.81 12.31 10.46
N PRO A 187 2.11 12.62 11.74
CA PRO A 187 2.73 11.68 12.66
C PRO A 187 1.71 10.63 13.11
N ALA A 188 1.44 9.65 12.24
CA ALA A 188 0.33 8.72 12.40
C ALA A 188 0.56 7.70 13.54
N SER A 189 1.81 7.37 13.84
CA SER A 189 2.18 6.44 14.91
C SER A 189 3.55 6.80 15.50
N ALA A 190 3.77 6.41 16.76
CA ALA A 190 5.09 6.44 17.38
C ALA A 190 5.98 5.24 16.97
N SER A 191 5.40 4.31 16.21
CA SER A 191 6.05 3.15 15.60
C SER A 191 5.75 3.13 14.11
N GLU A 192 6.11 2.06 13.42
CA GLU A 192 6.05 1.97 11.95
C GLU A 192 4.60 1.94 11.43
N VAL A 193 4.34 2.65 10.34
CA VAL A 193 3.06 2.60 9.62
C VAL A 193 3.20 1.70 8.41
N LEU A 194 2.55 0.54 8.46
CA LEU A 194 2.77 -0.56 7.51
C LEU A 194 1.86 -0.50 6.29
N THR A 195 0.69 0.14 6.43
CA THR A 195 -0.33 0.11 5.37
C THR A 195 -1.22 1.33 5.42
N LEU A 196 -1.67 1.75 4.24
CA LEU A 196 -2.63 2.81 3.99
C LEU A 196 -3.69 2.34 2.99
N ASP A 197 -4.84 2.99 3.05
CA ASP A 197 -5.79 2.98 1.95
C ASP A 197 -6.68 4.22 1.99
N TRP A 198 -7.02 4.73 0.82
CA TRP A 198 -7.93 5.85 0.64
C TRP A 198 -9.38 5.41 0.75
N ASN A 199 -10.20 6.20 1.44
CA ASN A 199 -11.64 6.01 1.39
C ASN A 199 -12.13 6.28 -0.04
N LYS A 200 -12.87 5.33 -0.62
CA LYS A 200 -13.30 5.39 -2.02
C LYS A 200 -14.43 6.40 -2.27
N TYR A 201 -15.05 6.94 -1.22
CA TYR A 201 -16.21 7.82 -1.29
C TYR A 201 -16.00 9.20 -0.64
N ARG A 202 -15.15 9.28 0.39
CA ARG A 202 -14.84 10.52 1.11
C ARG A 202 -13.48 11.05 0.64
N PRO A 203 -13.43 12.15 -0.13
CA PRO A 203 -12.18 12.74 -0.57
C PRO A 203 -11.30 13.15 0.62
N MET A 204 -9.99 13.00 0.47
CA MET A 204 -8.99 13.34 1.49
C MET A 204 -9.12 12.54 2.81
N VAL A 205 -9.91 11.47 2.85
CA VAL A 205 -9.97 10.56 4.00
C VAL A 205 -9.18 9.29 3.70
N LEU A 206 -8.30 8.90 4.61
CA LEU A 206 -7.50 7.70 4.49
C LEU A 206 -7.46 6.94 5.81
N ALA A 207 -7.23 5.63 5.75
CA ALA A 207 -6.96 4.80 6.92
C ALA A 207 -5.47 4.41 6.95
N SER A 208 -4.94 4.21 8.15
CA SER A 208 -3.58 3.71 8.37
C SER A 208 -3.57 2.57 9.38
N GLY A 209 -2.77 1.54 9.12
CA GLY A 209 -2.47 0.44 10.03
C GLY A 209 -1.01 0.44 10.44
N SER A 210 -0.72 0.18 11.71
CA SER A 210 0.62 0.34 12.27
C SER A 210 1.01 -0.78 13.23
N VAL A 211 2.31 -0.84 13.54
CA VAL A 211 2.90 -1.74 14.54
C VAL A 211 2.40 -1.45 15.95
N ASP A 212 1.90 -0.24 16.20
CA ASP A 212 1.18 0.12 17.45
C ASP A 212 -0.17 -0.61 17.61
N ARG A 213 -0.54 -1.51 16.67
CA ARG A 213 -1.77 -2.33 16.65
C ARG A 213 -3.04 -1.52 16.39
N MET A 214 -2.87 -0.23 16.11
CA MET A 214 -3.99 0.67 15.89
C MET A 214 -4.32 0.77 14.42
N VAL A 215 -5.62 0.89 14.15
CA VAL A 215 -6.14 1.36 12.88
C VAL A 215 -6.63 2.79 13.13
N LYS A 216 -6.15 3.76 12.36
CA LYS A 216 -6.53 5.17 12.49
C LYS A 216 -7.10 5.67 11.18
N VAL A 217 -8.15 6.50 11.26
CA VAL A 217 -8.78 7.15 10.11
C VAL A 217 -8.51 8.64 10.20
N TRP A 218 -8.05 9.22 9.09
CA TRP A 218 -7.53 10.58 9.03
C TRP A 218 -8.32 11.40 8.02
N ASP A 219 -8.74 12.59 8.42
CA ASP A 219 -9.18 13.64 7.51
C ASP A 219 -7.99 14.55 7.18
N CYS A 220 -7.55 14.47 5.93
CA CYS A 220 -6.40 15.18 5.40
C CYS A 220 -6.79 16.52 4.75
N ARG A 221 -8.04 16.97 4.89
CA ARG A 221 -8.44 18.33 4.49
C ARG A 221 -7.76 19.35 5.40
N MET A 222 -7.51 20.52 4.84
CA MET A 222 -6.95 21.67 5.57
C MET A 222 -7.91 22.15 6.67
N VAL A 223 -7.82 21.57 7.86
CA VAL A 223 -8.45 22.08 9.07
C VAL A 223 -7.36 22.81 9.86
N LYS A 224 -7.52 24.13 10.02
CA LYS A 224 -6.66 24.92 10.93
C LYS A 224 -6.99 24.53 12.37
N LEU A 225 -6.07 23.84 13.05
CA LEU A 225 -6.10 23.66 14.49
C LEU A 225 -4.94 24.48 15.09
N GLY A 226 -5.19 25.78 15.31
CA GLY A 226 -4.20 26.71 15.86
C GLY A 226 -3.13 27.18 14.86
N ASP A 227 -2.07 27.81 15.39
CA ASP A 227 -1.11 28.62 14.62
C ASP A 227 -0.05 27.82 13.81
N SER A 228 -0.07 26.48 13.79
CA SER A 228 1.06 25.75 13.17
C SER A 228 0.80 24.39 12.53
N GLN A 229 -0.44 23.86 12.49
CA GLN A 229 -0.71 22.61 11.76
C GLN A 229 -2.04 22.73 11.02
N VAL A 230 -1.98 22.66 9.68
CA VAL A 230 -3.16 22.69 8.81
C VAL A 230 -3.28 21.33 8.14
N GLY A 231 -4.31 20.57 8.51
CA GLY A 231 -4.64 19.26 7.95
C GLY A 231 -4.05 18.05 8.69
N GLY A 232 -4.71 16.89 8.54
CA GLY A 232 -4.30 15.61 9.12
C GLY A 232 -4.91 15.29 10.48
N VAL A 233 -6.24 15.44 10.61
CA VAL A 233 -6.96 15.17 11.86
C VAL A 233 -7.30 13.68 11.96
N CYS A 234 -6.94 13.04 13.08
CA CYS A 234 -7.41 11.68 13.38
C CYS A 234 -8.90 11.75 13.74
N GLU A 235 -9.78 11.34 12.83
CA GLU A 235 -11.23 11.28 13.06
C GLU A 235 -11.60 10.09 13.94
N SER A 236 -10.87 8.99 13.83
CA SER A 236 -11.17 7.76 14.56
C SER A 236 -9.92 6.94 14.83
N SER A 237 -9.88 6.36 16.02
CA SER A 237 -8.84 5.45 16.47
C SER A 237 -9.53 4.16 16.88
N LEU A 238 -9.22 3.06 16.19
CA LEU A 238 -9.92 1.79 16.29
C LEU A 238 -8.98 0.76 16.93
N PRO A 239 -8.99 0.64 18.28
CA PRO A 239 -8.24 -0.40 18.96
C PRO A 239 -8.91 -1.76 18.79
N GLY A 240 -8.10 -2.81 18.77
CA GLY A 240 -8.61 -4.16 18.95
C GLY A 240 -7.65 -5.27 18.56
N HIS A 241 -6.80 -5.05 17.55
CA HIS A 241 -5.78 -6.02 17.17
C HIS A 241 -4.74 -6.21 18.29
N GLU A 242 -4.24 -7.43 18.45
CA GLU A 242 -3.26 -7.76 19.49
C GLU A 242 -1.82 -7.55 19.02
N TYR A 243 -1.60 -7.66 17.71
CA TYR A 243 -0.34 -7.45 17.01
C TYR A 243 -0.48 -6.43 15.87
N ALA A 244 0.62 -6.16 15.17
CA ALA A 244 0.71 -5.16 14.12
C ALA A 244 -0.32 -5.38 13.01
N VAL A 245 -0.97 -4.29 12.58
CA VAL A 245 -1.89 -4.30 11.46
C VAL A 245 -1.09 -4.25 10.16
N ARG A 246 -1.08 -5.36 9.42
CA ARG A 246 -0.22 -5.56 8.26
C ARG A 246 -0.82 -4.99 6.97
N LYS A 247 -2.13 -5.13 6.77
CA LYS A 247 -2.84 -4.64 5.59
C LYS A 247 -4.22 -4.11 5.99
N LEU A 248 -4.70 -3.10 5.28
CA LEU A 248 -6.08 -2.65 5.38
C LEU A 248 -6.62 -2.28 4.00
N GLN A 249 -7.94 -2.33 3.86
CA GLN A 249 -8.66 -2.00 2.62
C GLN A 249 -10.04 -1.44 2.95
N TRP A 250 -10.32 -0.22 2.49
CA TRP A 250 -11.66 0.34 2.47
C TRP A 250 -12.53 -0.44 1.52
N SER A 251 -13.78 -0.67 1.92
CA SER A 251 -14.73 -1.33 1.04
C SER A 251 -14.95 -0.50 -0.23
N PRO A 252 -14.86 -1.11 -1.43
CA PRO A 252 -15.24 -0.47 -2.69
C PRO A 252 -16.77 -0.37 -2.86
N HIS A 253 -17.55 -0.87 -1.89
CA HIS A 253 -19.00 -0.92 -1.94
C HIS A 253 -19.68 -0.12 -0.82
N HIS A 254 -18.97 0.16 0.28
CA HIS A 254 -19.51 0.85 1.45
C HIS A 254 -18.52 1.88 1.99
N ALA A 255 -18.98 3.13 2.17
CA ALA A 255 -18.10 4.23 2.57
C ALA A 255 -17.60 4.15 4.02
N ASP A 256 -18.25 3.36 4.86
CA ASP A 256 -18.02 3.25 6.30
C ASP A 256 -17.29 1.96 6.70
N LEU A 257 -17.17 0.99 5.79
CA LEU A 257 -16.56 -0.30 6.08
C LEU A 257 -15.09 -0.36 5.71
N LEU A 258 -14.29 -0.88 6.64
CA LEU A 258 -12.86 -1.08 6.52
C LEU A 258 -12.52 -2.51 6.93
N ALA A 259 -11.78 -3.22 6.08
CA ALA A 259 -11.21 -4.53 6.39
C ALA A 259 -9.75 -4.37 6.82
N THR A 260 -9.30 -5.17 7.78
CA THR A 260 -7.92 -5.18 8.25
C THR A 260 -7.43 -6.59 8.48
N ALA A 261 -6.14 -6.82 8.19
CA ALA A 261 -5.42 -8.06 8.44
C ALA A 261 -4.24 -7.79 9.37
N SER A 262 -4.02 -8.67 10.34
CA SER A 262 -3.00 -8.49 11.38
C SER A 262 -2.20 -9.77 11.61
N TYR A 263 -1.00 -9.58 12.19
CA TYR A 263 -0.18 -10.69 12.70
C TYR A 263 -0.79 -11.39 13.92
N ASP A 264 -1.93 -10.93 14.43
CA ASP A 264 -2.72 -11.67 15.43
C ASP A 264 -3.54 -12.82 14.83
N MET A 265 -3.27 -13.16 13.56
CA MET A 265 -3.96 -14.22 12.80
C MET A 265 -5.46 -13.92 12.59
N THR A 266 -5.89 -12.67 12.78
CA THR A 266 -7.28 -12.26 12.53
C THR A 266 -7.40 -11.29 11.36
N CYS A 267 -8.50 -11.42 10.64
CA CYS A 267 -9.06 -10.34 9.83
C CYS A 267 -10.23 -9.70 10.57
N ARG A 268 -10.36 -8.38 10.51
CA ARG A 268 -11.45 -7.66 11.18
C ARG A 268 -12.16 -6.72 10.22
N ILE A 269 -13.47 -6.63 10.40
CA ILE A 269 -14.32 -5.67 9.68
C ILE A 269 -14.77 -4.60 10.65
N TRP A 270 -14.48 -3.35 10.31
CA TRP A 270 -14.79 -2.18 11.09
C TRP A 270 -15.85 -1.34 10.38
N ASN A 271 -16.74 -0.75 11.16
CA ASN A 271 -17.60 0.34 10.76
C ASN A 271 -17.06 1.63 11.41
N THR A 272 -16.63 2.55 10.57
CA THR A 272 -15.97 3.81 10.97
C THR A 272 -16.95 4.92 11.34
N THR A 273 -18.23 4.75 11.06
CA THR A 273 -19.31 5.69 11.40
C THR A 273 -20.51 4.92 11.97
N PRO A 274 -20.38 4.29 13.15
CA PRO A 274 -21.44 3.46 13.69
C PRO A 274 -22.70 4.29 13.96
N MET A 275 -23.86 3.76 13.55
CA MET A 275 -25.15 4.35 13.90
C MET A 275 -25.45 4.07 15.38
N GLY A 276 -25.39 5.09 16.23
CA GLY A 276 -25.67 4.97 17.67
C GLY A 276 -24.49 4.40 18.48
N PRO A 277 -24.73 3.82 19.67
CA PRO A 277 -23.68 3.39 20.60
C PRO A 277 -23.00 2.05 20.23
N GLN A 278 -23.11 1.63 18.97
CA GLN A 278 -22.53 0.36 18.52
C GLN A 278 -21.00 0.46 18.47
N PRO A 279 -20.26 -0.59 18.88
CA PRO A 279 -18.82 -0.59 18.74
C PRO A 279 -18.45 -0.54 17.25
N PRO A 280 -17.30 0.06 16.91
CA PRO A 280 -16.86 0.13 15.53
C PRO A 280 -16.50 -1.26 14.97
N LEU A 281 -16.05 -2.21 15.80
CA LEU A 281 -15.75 -3.57 15.36
C LEU A 281 -17.05 -4.35 15.08
N ARG A 282 -17.21 -4.86 13.85
CA ARG A 282 -18.39 -5.60 13.40
C ARG A 282 -18.18 -7.11 13.41
N TYR A 283 -17.07 -7.56 12.83
CA TYR A 283 -16.75 -8.98 12.66
C TYR A 283 -15.28 -9.24 12.91
N ILE A 284 -14.99 -10.43 13.46
CA ILE A 284 -13.65 -10.99 13.59
C ILE A 284 -13.67 -12.32 12.84
N HIS A 285 -12.72 -12.49 11.94
CA HIS A 285 -12.43 -13.75 11.28
C HIS A 285 -11.12 -14.27 11.86
N ASP A 286 -11.21 -15.34 12.64
CA ASP A 286 -10.13 -15.93 13.46
C ASP A 286 -9.86 -17.41 13.10
N ALA A 287 -10.40 -17.88 11.98
CA ALA A 287 -10.22 -19.25 11.52
C ALA A 287 -8.79 -19.55 11.00
N HIS A 288 -7.91 -18.55 10.95
CA HIS A 288 -6.56 -18.71 10.41
C HIS A 288 -5.61 -19.26 11.46
N THR A 289 -4.79 -20.24 11.06
CA THR A 289 -3.74 -20.84 11.91
C THR A 289 -2.37 -20.19 11.72
N GLU A 290 -2.26 -19.23 10.78
CA GLU A 290 -1.03 -18.55 10.39
C GLU A 290 -1.30 -17.05 10.18
N PHE A 291 -0.22 -16.26 10.00
CA PHE A 291 -0.32 -14.81 9.83
C PHE A 291 -1.11 -14.42 8.58
N VAL A 292 -2.03 -13.45 8.74
CA VAL A 292 -2.75 -12.86 7.62
C VAL A 292 -2.00 -11.62 7.14
N VAL A 293 -1.61 -11.60 5.86
CA VAL A 293 -0.75 -10.54 5.31
C VAL A 293 -1.37 -9.77 4.14
N GLY A 294 -2.61 -10.08 3.74
CA GLY A 294 -3.33 -9.31 2.74
C GLY A 294 -4.83 -9.28 2.96
N SER A 295 -5.48 -8.36 2.27
CA SER A 295 -6.93 -8.17 2.18
C SER A 295 -7.21 -7.42 0.87
N ASP A 296 -8.16 -7.91 0.07
CA ASP A 296 -8.72 -7.29 -1.13
C ASP A 296 -10.25 -7.41 -1.07
#